data_AF-A0A956M3C1-F1
#
_entry.id   AF-A0A956M3C1-F1
#
_cell.length_a   1.000
_cell.length_b   1.000
_cell.length_c   1.000
_cell.angle_alpha   90.00
_cell.angle_beta   90.00
_cell.angle_gamma   90.00
#
_symmetry.space_group_name_H-M   'P 1'
#
loop_
_entity.id
_entity.type
_entity.pdbx_description
1 polymer ?
#
loop_
_entity_poly.entity_id
_entity_poly.type
_entity_poly.pdbx_seq_one_letter_code
_entity_poly.pdbx_strand_id
1 'polypeptide(L)'
;MKILVVIPTYNERENLGDLLPQVLDLDPDLSVLVVDDNSPDGTAEVAREFGERTGRVHVLGRPGKLGLGSAYVAGFRWALANTDARFVFEMDADFSHDPKYLPEMVRLAEEENVDLVVGSRYIGGGANVVNWPISRLILSYSANVYARIVTGLPLTDSTGGYKCFRREVLAAIDLDRVRSDGYGFQIELNFNAWKSGFKIREIPIVFVDRHSGTSKM
;
A
#
# COMPACT_ATOMS: atom_id res chain seq x y z
N MET A 1 5.08 -17.96 4.92
CA MET A 1 5.08 -16.55 5.39
C MET A 1 3.64 -16.12 5.58
N LYS A 2 3.29 -15.30 6.59
CA LYS A 2 1.89 -14.87 6.74
C LYS A 2 1.60 -13.50 6.12
N ILE A 3 2.58 -12.60 6.14
CA ILE A 3 2.39 -11.19 5.76
C ILE A 3 3.49 -10.78 4.79
N LEU A 4 3.11 -10.21 3.65
CA LEU A 4 4.03 -9.59 2.69
C LEU A 4 3.67 -8.11 2.51
N VAL A 5 4.62 -7.21 2.73
CA VAL A 5 4.45 -5.78 2.46
C VAL A 5 5.09 -5.43 1.13
N VAL A 6 4.28 -4.99 0.16
CA VAL A 6 4.76 -4.53 -1.15
C VAL A 6 5.02 -3.04 -1.07
N ILE A 7 6.27 -2.65 -1.36
CA ILE A 7 6.74 -1.27 -1.29
C ILE A 7 7.33 -0.88 -2.66
N PRO A 8 6.59 -0.12 -3.48
CA PRO A 8 7.13 0.49 -4.68
C PRO A 8 8.19 1.55 -4.35
N THR A 9 9.31 1.52 -5.07
CA THR A 9 10.40 2.47 -4.86
C THR A 9 10.91 3.07 -6.16
N TYR A 10 11.23 4.36 -6.10
CA TYR A 10 12.05 5.04 -7.08
C TYR A 10 12.80 6.15 -6.32
N ASN A 11 14.13 6.20 -6.35
CA ASN A 11 14.99 7.01 -5.45
C ASN A 11 14.48 7.14 -4.00
N GLU A 12 14.45 6.03 -3.27
CA GLU A 12 14.02 5.99 -1.87
C GLU A 12 15.11 5.38 -0.98
N ARG A 13 16.40 5.47 -1.37
CA ARG A 13 17.50 4.77 -0.67
C ARG A 13 17.53 5.03 0.83
N GLU A 14 17.48 6.29 1.24
CA GLU A 14 17.55 6.69 2.65
C GLU A 14 16.31 6.21 3.40
N ASN A 15 15.12 6.55 2.89
CA ASN A 15 13.85 6.17 3.50
C ASN A 15 13.72 4.65 3.65
N LEU A 16 14.12 3.88 2.63
CA LEU A 16 14.06 2.43 2.66
C LEU A 16 15.02 1.83 3.71
N GLY A 17 16.20 2.42 3.87
CA GLY A 17 17.17 2.01 4.90
C GLY A 17 16.60 2.14 6.32
N ASP A 18 15.82 3.19 6.58
CA ASP A 18 15.18 3.43 7.88
C ASP A 18 13.86 2.66 8.06
N LEU A 19 13.13 2.43 6.96
CA LEU A 19 11.80 1.81 6.97
C LEU A 19 11.88 0.29 7.15
N LEU A 20 12.81 -0.38 6.47
CA LEU A 20 12.92 -1.84 6.50
C LEU A 20 13.10 -2.41 7.92
N PRO A 21 14.01 -1.90 8.78
CA PRO A 21 14.12 -2.35 10.17
C PRO A 21 12.80 -2.22 10.93
N GLN A 22 12.16 -1.05 10.85
CA GLN A 22 10.91 -0.77 11.56
C GLN A 22 9.79 -1.72 11.15
N VAL A 23 9.70 -2.04 9.86
CA VAL A 23 8.70 -2.97 9.34
C VAL A 23 9.00 -4.42 9.78
N LEU A 24 10.26 -4.85 9.69
CA LEU A 24 10.69 -6.21 10.02
C LEU A 24 10.69 -6.53 11.52
N ASP A 25 10.79 -5.51 12.37
CA ASP A 25 10.79 -5.63 13.84
C ASP A 25 9.36 -5.75 14.41
N LEU A 26 8.32 -5.44 13.63
CA LEU A 26 6.92 -5.55 14.08
C LEU A 26 6.46 -6.98 14.26
N ASP A 27 6.87 -7.89 13.37
CA ASP A 27 6.45 -9.28 13.39
C ASP A 27 7.48 -10.19 12.68
N PRO A 28 7.87 -11.33 13.27
CA PRO A 28 8.82 -12.27 12.64
C PRO A 28 8.28 -12.93 11.35
N ASP A 29 6.96 -13.05 11.18
CA ASP A 29 6.31 -13.63 9.99
C ASP A 29 6.14 -12.60 8.85
N LEU A 30 6.54 -11.35 9.07
CA LEU A 30 6.48 -10.29 8.08
C LEU A 30 7.69 -10.33 7.14
N SER A 31 7.40 -10.22 5.85
CA SER A 31 8.40 -10.03 4.81
C SER A 31 8.08 -8.83 3.93
N VAL A 32 9.08 -8.29 3.26
CA VAL A 32 8.95 -7.11 2.39
C VAL A 32 9.32 -7.47 0.96
N LEU A 33 8.50 -7.04 0.01
CA LEU A 33 8.85 -7.00 -1.40
C LEU A 33 9.07 -5.54 -1.81
N VAL A 34 10.31 -5.21 -2.11
CA VAL A 34 10.67 -3.91 -2.71
C VAL A 34 10.50 -4.03 -4.22
N VAL A 35 9.62 -3.22 -4.79
CA VAL A 35 9.40 -3.16 -6.24
C VAL A 35 10.09 -1.90 -6.77
N ASP A 36 11.30 -2.08 -7.30
CA ASP A 36 12.17 -0.96 -7.67
C ASP A 36 12.11 -0.61 -9.17
N ASP A 37 11.77 0.64 -9.47
CA ASP A 37 11.64 1.18 -10.83
C ASP A 37 12.98 1.64 -11.43
N ASN A 38 14.01 0.81 -11.27
CA ASN A 38 15.39 1.07 -11.72
C ASN A 38 15.97 2.35 -11.11
N SER A 39 15.98 2.42 -9.78
CA SER A 39 16.48 3.60 -9.05
C SER A 39 17.98 3.80 -9.26
N PRO A 40 18.43 4.97 -9.78
CA PRO A 40 19.86 5.27 -9.94
C PRO A 40 20.60 5.58 -8.64
N ASP A 41 19.89 5.83 -7.53
CA ASP A 41 20.50 6.21 -6.25
C ASP A 41 21.02 5.02 -5.43
N GLY A 42 20.76 3.80 -5.89
CA GLY A 42 21.15 2.58 -5.22
C GLY A 42 20.10 2.02 -4.23
N THR A 43 18.82 2.39 -4.40
CA THR A 43 17.70 1.88 -3.58
C THR A 43 17.62 0.35 -3.59
N ALA A 44 17.76 -0.29 -4.76
CA ALA A 44 17.67 -1.74 -4.89
C ALA A 44 18.80 -2.47 -4.14
N GLU A 45 20.00 -1.89 -4.09
CA GLU A 45 21.17 -2.43 -3.40
C GLU A 45 20.92 -2.50 -1.89
N VAL A 46 20.37 -1.43 -1.29
CA VAL A 46 19.96 -1.44 0.12
C VAL A 46 18.98 -2.58 0.40
N ALA A 47 17.95 -2.72 -0.43
CA ALA A 47 16.97 -3.79 -0.25
C ALA A 47 17.60 -5.21 -0.34
N ARG A 48 18.55 -5.41 -1.27
CA ARG A 48 19.28 -6.68 -1.42
C ARG A 48 20.16 -6.98 -0.21
N GLU A 49 20.89 -6.00 0.33
CA GLU A 49 21.70 -6.16 1.53
C GLU A 49 20.85 -6.60 2.74
N PHE A 50 19.65 -6.01 2.90
CA PHE A 50 18.69 -6.46 3.90
C PHE A 50 18.17 -7.87 3.63
N GLY A 51 17.93 -8.21 2.37
CA GLY A 51 17.52 -9.56 1.95
C GLY A 51 18.55 -10.62 2.31
N GLU A 52 19.83 -10.37 2.01
CA GLU A 52 20.94 -11.27 2.35
C GLU A 52 21.11 -11.46 3.86
N ARG A 53 20.92 -10.39 4.65
CA ARG A 53 21.06 -10.43 6.11
C ARG A 53 19.89 -11.12 6.80
N THR A 54 18.67 -10.92 6.32
CA THR A 54 17.44 -11.29 7.05
C THR A 54 16.68 -12.45 6.44
N GLY A 55 16.85 -12.72 5.15
CA GLY A 55 16.03 -13.67 4.38
C GLY A 55 14.56 -13.25 4.21
N ARG A 56 14.18 -12.04 4.66
CA ARG A 56 12.79 -11.55 4.72
C ARG A 56 12.53 -10.35 3.80
N VAL A 57 13.52 -9.93 3.02
CA VAL A 57 13.38 -8.84 2.05
C VAL A 57 13.69 -9.37 0.65
N HIS A 58 12.77 -9.11 -0.27
CA HIS A 58 12.85 -9.48 -1.67
C HIS A 58 12.89 -8.24 -2.54
N VAL A 59 13.49 -8.34 -3.72
CA VAL A 59 13.61 -7.23 -4.68
C VAL A 59 13.07 -7.67 -6.02
N LEU A 60 12.10 -6.92 -6.53
CA LEU A 60 11.59 -7.02 -7.90
C LEU A 60 12.03 -5.78 -8.67
N GLY A 61 13.08 -5.93 -9.49
CA GLY A 61 13.54 -4.86 -10.37
C GLY A 61 12.65 -4.73 -11.61
N ARG A 62 12.31 -3.49 -11.97
CA ARG A 62 11.53 -3.13 -13.15
C ARG A 62 12.41 -2.28 -14.09
N PRO A 63 12.12 -2.21 -15.40
CA PRO A 63 13.00 -1.55 -16.37
C PRO A 63 13.04 -0.01 -16.23
N GLY A 64 12.14 0.61 -15.47
CA GLY A 64 12.09 2.05 -15.23
C GLY A 64 10.80 2.48 -14.54
N LYS A 65 10.62 3.81 -14.40
CA LYS A 65 9.42 4.42 -13.79
C LYS A 65 8.19 4.25 -14.70
N LEU A 66 7.42 3.20 -14.46
CA LEU A 66 6.26 2.79 -15.28
C LEU A 66 4.91 3.16 -14.64
N GLY A 67 4.91 3.89 -13.53
CA GLY A 67 3.71 4.29 -12.79
C GLY A 67 3.51 3.48 -11.51
N LEU A 68 2.79 4.08 -10.55
CA LEU A 68 2.59 3.51 -9.21
C LEU A 68 1.66 2.29 -9.27
N GLY A 69 0.56 2.39 -10.01
CA GLY A 69 -0.39 1.28 -10.13
C GLY A 69 0.25 0.04 -10.75
N SER A 70 1.10 0.25 -11.77
CA SER A 70 1.80 -0.85 -12.43
C SER A 70 2.89 -1.48 -11.55
N ALA A 71 3.48 -0.73 -10.61
CA ALA A 71 4.40 -1.26 -9.60
C ALA A 71 3.67 -2.19 -8.62
N TYR A 72 2.53 -1.75 -8.08
CA TYR A 72 1.72 -2.57 -7.19
C TYR A 72 1.19 -3.82 -7.90
N VAL A 73 0.70 -3.71 -9.14
CA VAL A 73 0.28 -4.88 -9.94
C VAL A 73 1.43 -5.88 -10.10
N ALA A 74 2.63 -5.42 -10.42
CA ALA A 74 3.80 -6.28 -10.53
C ALA A 74 4.12 -6.96 -9.18
N GLY A 75 4.05 -6.22 -8.08
CA GLY A 75 4.24 -6.74 -6.73
C GLY A 75 3.20 -7.78 -6.31
N PHE A 76 1.92 -7.55 -6.63
CA PHE A 76 0.84 -8.50 -6.36
C PHE A 76 0.98 -9.79 -7.14
N ARG A 77 1.34 -9.70 -8.42
CA ARG A 77 1.64 -10.90 -9.23
C ARG A 77 2.80 -11.67 -8.64
N TRP A 78 3.85 -10.97 -8.22
CA TRP A 78 4.99 -11.60 -7.57
C TRP A 78 4.57 -12.29 -6.28
N ALA A 79 3.76 -11.64 -5.43
CA ALA A 79 3.25 -12.21 -4.19
C ALA A 79 2.40 -13.47 -4.44
N LEU A 80 1.53 -13.43 -5.45
CA LEU A 80 0.71 -14.58 -5.84
C LEU A 80 1.55 -15.73 -6.43
N ALA A 81 2.61 -15.44 -7.17
CA ALA A 81 3.42 -16.46 -7.82
C ALA A 81 4.49 -17.08 -6.92
N ASN A 82 5.04 -16.33 -5.96
CA ASN A 82 6.28 -16.71 -5.27
C ASN A 82 6.11 -16.96 -3.77
N THR A 83 4.96 -16.61 -3.19
CA THR A 83 4.72 -16.78 -1.75
C THR A 83 3.37 -17.39 -1.46
N ASP A 84 3.24 -17.91 -0.24
CA ASP A 84 1.99 -18.36 0.37
C ASP A 84 1.41 -17.29 1.33
N ALA A 85 1.84 -16.04 1.21
CA ALA A 85 1.44 -14.96 2.10
C ALA A 85 -0.08 -14.82 2.13
N ARG A 86 -0.66 -14.93 3.33
CA ARG A 86 -2.11 -14.80 3.57
C ARG A 86 -2.57 -13.34 3.45
N PHE A 87 -1.72 -12.42 3.89
CA PHE A 87 -1.96 -10.98 3.82
C PHE A 87 -0.90 -10.32 2.95
N VAL A 88 -1.34 -9.48 2.03
CA VAL A 88 -0.49 -8.70 1.13
C VAL A 88 -0.83 -7.22 1.31
N PHE A 89 0.17 -6.42 1.66
CA PHE A 89 0.01 -5.00 1.93
C PHE A 89 0.46 -4.15 0.76
N GLU A 90 -0.24 -3.04 0.54
CA GLU A 90 0.29 -1.85 -0.13
C GLU A 90 0.81 -0.90 0.94
N MET A 91 2.02 -0.37 0.79
CA MET A 91 2.58 0.64 1.66
C MET A 91 3.64 1.46 0.92
N ASP A 92 3.66 2.77 1.15
CA ASP A 92 4.60 3.68 0.51
C ASP A 92 5.92 3.71 1.29
N ALA A 93 7.02 3.99 0.60
CA ALA A 93 8.37 3.95 1.18
C ALA A 93 8.73 5.16 2.06
N ASP A 94 7.86 6.16 2.18
CA ASP A 94 8.20 7.54 2.57
C ASP A 94 7.72 7.97 3.95
N PHE A 95 7.31 7.01 4.78
CA PHE A 95 6.72 7.23 6.10
C PHE A 95 5.41 8.01 6.12
N SER A 96 4.78 8.31 4.98
CA SER A 96 3.40 8.79 4.97
C SER A 96 2.43 7.73 5.48
N HIS A 97 2.81 6.45 5.38
CA HIS A 97 2.15 5.31 5.99
C HIS A 97 3.03 4.75 7.12
N ASP A 98 2.61 4.98 8.36
CA ASP A 98 3.35 4.54 9.55
C ASP A 98 3.22 3.01 9.71
N PRO A 99 4.34 2.25 9.70
CA PRO A 99 4.33 0.80 9.84
C PRO A 99 3.59 0.28 11.08
N LYS A 100 3.46 1.08 12.14
CA LYS A 100 2.82 0.65 13.39
C LYS A 100 1.38 0.15 13.22
N TYR A 101 0.70 0.53 12.14
CA TYR A 101 -0.67 0.09 11.89
C TYR A 101 -0.74 -1.31 11.25
N LEU A 102 0.37 -1.86 10.70
CA LEU A 102 0.38 -3.18 10.06
C LEU A 102 -0.19 -4.29 10.97
N PRO A 103 0.23 -4.43 12.26
CA PRO A 103 -0.29 -5.49 13.12
C PRO A 103 -1.79 -5.33 13.41
N GLU A 104 -2.27 -4.09 13.58
CA GLU A 104 -3.69 -3.82 13.82
C GLU A 104 -4.55 -4.15 12.58
N MET A 105 -4.06 -3.81 11.37
CA MET A 105 -4.74 -4.15 10.12
C MET A 105 -4.86 -5.67 9.93
N VAL A 106 -3.80 -6.43 10.24
CA VAL A 106 -3.85 -7.90 10.21
C VAL A 106 -4.84 -8.43 11.24
N ARG A 107 -4.74 -7.97 12.50
CA ARG A 107 -5.65 -8.39 13.57
C ARG A 107 -7.11 -8.19 13.18
N LEU A 108 -7.45 -7.01 12.66
CA LEU A 108 -8.82 -6.71 12.20
C LEU A 108 -9.26 -7.65 11.07
N ALA A 109 -8.39 -7.88 10.07
CA ALA A 109 -8.69 -8.78 8.95
C ALA A 109 -8.94 -10.22 9.40
N GLU A 110 -8.26 -10.66 10.46
CA GLU A 110 -8.46 -11.98 11.07
C GLU A 110 -9.73 -12.05 11.92
N GLU A 111 -9.84 -11.18 12.93
CA GLU A 111 -10.90 -11.22 13.94
C GLU A 111 -12.30 -10.93 13.35
N GLU A 112 -12.41 -9.94 12.46
CA GLU A 112 -13.68 -9.55 11.84
C GLU A 112 -13.98 -10.31 10.54
N ASN A 113 -13.08 -11.22 10.12
CA ASN A 113 -13.16 -11.93 8.86
C ASN A 113 -13.38 -10.98 7.66
N VAL A 114 -12.52 -9.96 7.58
CA VAL A 114 -12.53 -8.90 6.55
C VAL A 114 -11.49 -9.23 5.48
N ASP A 115 -11.84 -8.96 4.22
CA ASP A 115 -11.03 -9.36 3.08
C ASP A 115 -10.11 -8.23 2.60
N LEU A 116 -10.53 -6.97 2.78
CA LEU A 116 -9.72 -5.78 2.51
C LEU A 116 -9.84 -4.77 3.65
N VAL A 117 -8.72 -4.43 4.28
CA VAL A 117 -8.63 -3.35 5.26
C VAL A 117 -7.93 -2.15 4.63
N VAL A 118 -8.56 -0.97 4.72
CA VAL A 118 -8.02 0.29 4.20
C VAL A 118 -7.66 1.20 5.36
N GLY A 119 -6.41 1.67 5.40
CA GLY A 119 -6.00 2.76 6.27
C GLY A 119 -6.61 4.07 5.77
N SER A 120 -7.54 4.62 6.53
CA SER A 120 -8.38 5.75 6.13
C SER A 120 -8.00 7.03 6.87
N ARG A 121 -7.81 8.11 6.10
CA ARG A 121 -7.56 9.45 6.62
C ARG A 121 -8.81 10.15 7.14
N TYR A 122 -10.01 9.64 6.79
CA TYR A 122 -11.28 10.36 6.95
C TYR A 122 -12.30 9.67 7.86
N ILE A 123 -11.99 8.48 8.38
CA ILE A 123 -12.83 7.78 9.35
C ILE A 123 -12.49 8.20 10.79
N GLY A 124 -13.47 8.14 11.70
CA GLY A 124 -13.25 8.45 13.13
C GLY A 124 -13.54 9.90 13.53
N GLY A 125 -14.31 10.65 12.74
CA GLY A 125 -14.85 11.96 13.14
C GLY A 125 -14.03 13.18 12.70
N GLY A 126 -13.02 12.99 11.85
CA GLY A 126 -12.21 14.09 11.31
C GLY A 126 -11.23 13.63 10.22
N ALA A 127 -10.47 14.59 9.69
CA ALA A 127 -9.38 14.32 8.76
C ALA A 127 -8.05 14.21 9.52
N ASN A 128 -7.44 13.02 9.54
CA ASN A 128 -6.18 12.74 10.22
C ASN A 128 -5.00 12.92 9.26
N VAL A 129 -4.86 14.13 8.72
CA VAL A 129 -3.74 14.52 7.85
C VAL A 129 -2.89 15.60 8.53
N VAL A 130 -1.57 15.42 8.50
CA VAL A 130 -0.60 16.38 9.05
C VAL A 130 0.13 17.07 7.90
N ASN A 131 0.34 18.38 8.02
CA ASN A 131 1.04 19.24 7.05
C ASN A 131 0.37 19.43 5.68
N TRP A 132 -0.94 19.17 5.56
CA TRP A 132 -1.66 19.46 4.30
C TRP A 132 -2.19 20.90 4.24
N PRO A 133 -2.06 21.60 3.10
CA PRO A 133 -2.81 22.82 2.87
C PRO A 133 -4.31 22.50 2.83
N ILE A 134 -5.14 23.38 3.39
CA ILE A 134 -6.60 23.20 3.49
C ILE A 134 -7.22 22.92 2.10
N SER A 135 -6.70 23.56 1.04
CA SER A 135 -7.16 23.32 -0.34
C SER A 135 -6.97 21.87 -0.79
N ARG A 136 -5.83 21.25 -0.48
CA ARG A 136 -5.55 19.83 -0.79
C ARG A 136 -6.46 18.92 0.02
N LEU A 137 -6.72 19.25 1.28
CA LEU A 137 -7.66 18.52 2.13
C LEU A 137 -9.09 18.55 1.56
N ILE A 138 -9.60 19.73 1.20
CA ILE A 138 -10.95 19.89 0.62
C ILE A 138 -11.06 19.13 -0.70
N LEU A 139 -10.04 19.24 -1.57
CA LEU A 139 -10.02 18.54 -2.85
C LEU A 139 -10.06 17.02 -2.65
N SER A 140 -9.20 16.49 -1.79
CA SER A 140 -9.13 15.05 -1.51
C SER A 140 -10.41 14.51 -0.87
N TYR A 141 -10.98 15.25 0.09
CA TYR A 141 -12.25 14.86 0.70
C TYR A 141 -13.40 14.88 -0.32
N SER A 142 -13.49 15.93 -1.14
CA SER A 142 -14.52 16.05 -2.18
C SER A 142 -14.40 14.96 -3.25
N ALA A 143 -13.16 14.61 -3.64
CA ALA A 143 -12.91 13.51 -4.58
C ALA A 143 -13.39 12.16 -4.03
N ASN A 144 -13.17 11.90 -2.73
CA ASN A 144 -13.66 10.70 -2.06
C ASN A 144 -15.19 10.66 -1.97
N VAL A 145 -15.83 11.79 -1.65
CA VAL A 145 -17.31 11.89 -1.66
C VAL A 145 -17.86 11.62 -3.07
N TYR A 146 -17.25 12.21 -4.10
CA TYR A 146 -17.63 11.98 -5.48
C TYR A 146 -17.46 10.50 -5.88
N ALA A 147 -16.30 9.90 -5.59
CA ALA A 147 -16.03 8.50 -5.88
C ALA A 147 -17.06 7.59 -5.20
N ARG A 148 -17.37 7.81 -3.92
CA ARG A 148 -18.39 7.05 -3.18
C ARG A 148 -19.77 7.17 -3.82
N ILE A 149 -20.21 8.36 -4.23
CA ILE A 149 -21.52 8.57 -4.86
C ILE A 149 -21.60 7.84 -6.20
N VAL A 150 -20.57 7.98 -7.05
CA VAL A 150 -20.59 7.42 -8.41
C VAL A 150 -20.42 5.90 -8.41
N THR A 151 -19.54 5.38 -7.54
CA THR A 151 -19.22 3.95 -7.51
C THR A 151 -20.13 3.14 -6.58
N GLY A 152 -20.73 3.78 -5.57
CA GLY A 152 -21.44 3.09 -4.49
C GLY A 152 -20.52 2.44 -3.45
N LEU A 153 -19.20 2.67 -3.53
CA LEU A 153 -18.22 2.09 -2.59
C LEU A 153 -18.53 2.51 -1.13
N PRO A 154 -18.58 1.57 -0.18
CA PRO A 154 -18.83 1.88 1.23
C PRO A 154 -17.56 2.34 1.95
N LEU A 155 -16.76 3.23 1.30
CA LEU A 155 -15.50 3.74 1.82
C LEU A 155 -15.53 5.27 1.93
N THR A 156 -14.95 5.80 3.01
CA THR A 156 -14.69 7.22 3.19
C THR A 156 -13.36 7.65 2.59
N ASP A 157 -12.39 6.75 2.50
CA ASP A 157 -11.10 6.96 1.85
C ASP A 157 -10.83 5.90 0.77
N SER A 158 -11.33 6.17 -0.43
CA SER A 158 -11.16 5.33 -1.62
C SER A 158 -9.81 5.53 -2.32
N THR A 159 -9.05 6.58 -1.97
CA THR A 159 -7.77 6.94 -2.62
C THR A 159 -6.53 6.63 -1.79
N GLY A 160 -6.69 6.19 -0.54
CA GLY A 160 -5.58 5.78 0.32
C GLY A 160 -4.81 4.60 -0.26
N GLY A 161 -3.47 4.66 -0.19
CA GLY A 161 -2.55 3.62 -0.67
C GLY A 161 -2.03 2.70 0.43
N TYR A 162 -2.65 2.72 1.61
CA TYR A 162 -2.29 1.85 2.73
C TYR A 162 -3.36 0.81 2.95
N LYS A 163 -3.09 -0.41 2.50
CA LYS A 163 -4.12 -1.45 2.40
C LYS A 163 -3.56 -2.79 2.82
N CYS A 164 -4.40 -3.60 3.46
CA CYS A 164 -4.17 -5.01 3.73
C CYS A 164 -5.18 -5.82 2.93
N PHE A 165 -4.70 -6.56 1.93
CA PHE A 165 -5.49 -7.50 1.18
C PHE A 165 -5.31 -8.89 1.75
N ARG A 166 -6.41 -9.62 1.92
CA ARG A 166 -6.33 -11.08 1.88
C ARG A 166 -5.91 -11.53 0.50
N ARG A 167 -5.08 -12.56 0.46
CA ARG A 167 -4.55 -13.14 -0.79
C ARG A 167 -5.65 -13.47 -1.79
N GLU A 168 -6.78 -13.98 -1.31
CA GLU A 168 -7.93 -14.37 -2.11
C GLU A 168 -8.53 -13.20 -2.88
N VAL A 169 -8.46 -11.97 -2.35
CA VAL A 169 -8.92 -10.76 -3.04
C VAL A 169 -8.07 -10.51 -4.27
N LEU A 170 -6.74 -10.53 -4.12
CA LEU A 170 -5.80 -10.30 -5.22
C LEU A 170 -5.87 -11.43 -6.26
N ALA A 171 -6.10 -12.67 -5.82
CA ALA A 171 -6.26 -13.81 -6.72
C ALA A 171 -7.57 -13.77 -7.53
N ALA A 172 -8.62 -13.13 -7.00
CA ALA A 172 -9.91 -13.02 -7.67
C ALA A 172 -10.00 -11.81 -8.62
N ILE A 173 -9.19 -10.78 -8.43
CA ILE A 173 -9.16 -9.60 -9.29
C ILE A 173 -8.33 -9.91 -10.55
N ASP A 174 -8.88 -9.59 -11.73
CA ASP A 174 -8.14 -9.62 -12.99
C ASP A 174 -7.13 -8.46 -13.04
N LEU A 175 -5.93 -8.71 -12.52
CA LEU A 175 -4.83 -7.74 -12.48
C LEU A 175 -4.33 -7.33 -13.87
N ASP A 176 -4.68 -8.03 -14.95
CA ASP A 176 -4.35 -7.62 -16.33
C ASP A 176 -5.31 -6.56 -16.87
N ARG A 177 -6.50 -6.44 -16.28
CA ARG A 177 -7.52 -5.47 -16.68
C ARG A 177 -7.46 -4.15 -15.92
N VAL A 178 -6.59 -4.04 -14.93
CA VAL A 178 -6.38 -2.80 -14.19
C VAL A 178 -5.75 -1.77 -15.13
N ARG A 179 -6.50 -0.73 -15.48
CA ARG A 179 -6.11 0.27 -16.49
C ARG A 179 -5.77 1.63 -15.90
N SER A 180 -6.19 1.88 -14.67
CA SER A 180 -5.99 3.18 -14.03
C SER A 180 -4.57 3.31 -13.47
N ASP A 181 -4.05 4.53 -13.46
CA ASP A 181 -2.79 4.88 -12.80
C ASP A 181 -3.02 5.96 -11.74
N GLY A 182 -2.00 6.25 -10.94
CA GLY A 182 -2.07 7.20 -9.82
C GLY A 182 -3.15 6.83 -8.81
N TYR A 183 -3.91 7.81 -8.33
CA TYR A 183 -4.98 7.56 -7.35
C TYR A 183 -6.18 6.79 -7.94
N GLY A 184 -6.37 6.79 -9.26
CA GLY A 184 -7.47 6.06 -9.91
C GLY A 184 -7.33 4.55 -9.74
N PHE A 185 -6.10 4.05 -9.76
CA PHE A 185 -5.76 2.64 -9.46
C PHE A 185 -6.33 2.19 -8.10
N GLN A 186 -6.20 3.04 -7.08
CA GLN A 186 -6.67 2.73 -5.74
C GLN A 186 -8.18 2.56 -5.67
N ILE A 187 -8.91 3.43 -6.38
CA ILE A 187 -10.37 3.36 -6.48
C ILE A 187 -10.78 2.12 -7.28
N GLU A 188 -10.10 1.84 -8.39
CA GLU A 188 -10.41 0.68 -9.24
C GLU A 188 -10.25 -0.65 -8.49
N LEU A 189 -9.16 -0.82 -7.73
CA LEU A 189 -8.98 -2.04 -6.92
C LEU A 189 -10.03 -2.18 -5.82
N ASN A 190 -10.32 -1.09 -5.10
CA ASN A 190 -11.37 -1.10 -4.08
C ASN A 190 -12.73 -1.47 -4.69
N PHE A 191 -13.05 -0.88 -5.85
CA PHE A 191 -14.27 -1.16 -6.59
C PHE A 191 -14.36 -2.61 -7.05
N ASN A 192 -13.28 -3.15 -7.63
CA ASN A 192 -13.25 -4.53 -8.10
C ASN A 192 -13.39 -5.52 -6.93
N ALA A 193 -12.72 -5.28 -5.79
CA ALA A 193 -12.88 -6.07 -4.59
C ALA A 193 -14.34 -6.04 -4.08
N TRP A 194 -14.89 -4.84 -3.92
CA TRP A 194 -16.28 -4.65 -3.45
C TRP A 194 -17.29 -5.31 -4.38
N LYS A 195 -17.14 -5.11 -5.70
CA LYS A 195 -18.04 -5.65 -6.71
C LYS A 195 -18.00 -7.17 -6.80
N SER A 196 -16.87 -7.77 -6.42
CA SER A 196 -16.69 -9.21 -6.30
C SER A 196 -17.25 -9.80 -5.00
N GLY A 197 -17.84 -8.97 -4.13
CA GLY A 197 -18.51 -9.40 -2.90
C GLY A 197 -17.60 -9.51 -1.69
N PHE A 198 -16.35 -9.05 -1.78
CA PHE A 198 -15.42 -9.05 -0.64
C PHE A 198 -15.82 -8.02 0.41
N LYS A 199 -15.59 -8.37 1.68
CA LYS A 199 -15.84 -7.49 2.82
C LYS A 199 -14.71 -6.48 2.95
N ILE A 200 -15.05 -5.20 2.99
CA ILE A 200 -14.10 -4.10 3.10
C ILE A 200 -14.36 -3.34 4.39
N ARG A 201 -13.29 -2.99 5.11
CA ARG A 201 -13.35 -2.14 6.31
C ARG A 201 -12.27 -1.06 6.27
N GLU A 202 -12.53 0.02 6.98
CA GLU A 202 -11.59 1.11 7.18
C GLU A 202 -11.13 1.14 8.63
N ILE A 203 -9.85 1.48 8.84
CA ILE A 203 -9.31 1.87 10.14
C ILE A 203 -8.78 3.30 10.09
N PRO A 204 -8.87 4.08 11.17
CA PRO A 204 -8.29 5.41 11.19
C PRO A 204 -6.76 5.32 11.20
N ILE A 205 -6.11 6.06 10.29
CA ILE A 205 -4.66 6.26 10.31
C ILE A 205 -4.33 7.75 10.35
N VAL A 206 -3.14 8.07 10.84
CA VAL A 206 -2.54 9.40 10.67
C VAL A 206 -1.65 9.37 9.45
N PHE A 207 -1.95 10.24 8.48
CA PHE A 207 -1.13 10.42 7.28
C PHE A 207 -0.31 11.70 7.42
N VAL A 208 1.01 11.57 7.35
CA VAL A 208 1.93 12.70 7.45
C VAL A 208 2.53 12.98 6.08
N ASP A 209 2.36 14.19 5.57
CA ASP A 209 3.01 14.59 4.31
C ASP A 209 4.53 14.56 4.48
N ARG A 210 5.25 14.11 3.45
CA ARG A 210 6.72 14.03 3.45
C ARG A 210 7.35 15.36 3.90
N HIS A 211 8.32 15.31 4.81
CA HIS A 211 9.15 16.47 5.17
C HIS A 211 10.36 16.65 4.24
N SER A 212 10.86 15.57 3.62
CA SER A 212 12.06 15.56 2.76
C SER A 212 11.87 14.67 1.52
N GLY A 213 12.48 15.08 0.40
CA GLY A 213 12.34 14.44 -0.91
C GLY A 213 11.29 15.11 -1.80
N THR A 214 11.64 15.38 -3.07
CA THR A 214 10.71 15.97 -4.04
C THR A 214 9.56 15.01 -4.31
N SER A 215 8.32 15.49 -4.13
CA SER A 215 7.12 14.78 -4.57
C SER A 215 7.25 14.37 -6.03
N LYS A 216 6.98 13.10 -6.33
CA LYS A 216 7.14 12.53 -7.69
C LYS A 216 5.81 12.40 -8.44
N MET A 217 4.77 13.06 -7.93
CA MET A 217 3.47 13.26 -8.60
C MET A 217 3.60 14.23 -9.77
#